data_AF-A0A093ZAQ0-F1
#
_entry.id   AF-A0A093ZAQ0-F1
#
_cell.length_a   1.000
_cell.length_b   1.000
_cell.length_c   1.000
_cell.angle_alpha   90.00
_cell.angle_beta   90.00
_cell.angle_gamma   90.00
#
_symmetry.space_group_name_H-M   'P 1'
#
loop_
_entity.id
_entity.type
_entity.pdbx_description
1 polymer ?
#
loop_
_entity_poly.entity_id
_entity_poly.type
_entity_poly.pdbx_seq_one_letter_code
_entity_poly.pdbx_strand_id
1 'polypeptide(L)'
;MRLSSFLVRVLSVSFAAALTPYSSDCGYAQNVMFNATRLSSNGTDATANGTDTDIFVRCAETTYACNRTLHDGKSLFLINSTNETVPADCEKEIYSLQPAWFDGPVAMPGLTQLSSISIVPYFHHGHRNITSLELPDLVNITEFAIDIEDAFSISNFSVPKLRHIETYLQLNFTGGPAIDLSFPSLLNVGDGIYISGNIGALDFPILNQSNFQTVYEGIGRISNYSIHVDSSGDLDCSAFAATVVNSTSYKTDGVSCTSKKGSVTLKAPEPPLPEVTSAAFRIQGGGVLALMALLACMMAL
;
A
#
# COMPACT_ATOMS: atom_id res chain seq x y z
N MET A 1 -35.39 -43.23 -39.92
CA MET A 1 -34.49 -42.24 -40.57
C MET A 1 -34.95 -40.86 -40.13
N ARG A 2 -34.35 -40.31 -39.07
CA ARG A 2 -33.25 -39.33 -39.03
C ARG A 2 -33.64 -37.91 -39.51
N LEU A 3 -33.70 -37.02 -38.51
CA LEU A 3 -33.39 -35.57 -38.44
C LEU A 3 -33.77 -34.64 -39.60
N SER A 4 -34.44 -33.54 -39.27
CA SER A 4 -33.76 -32.24 -39.17
C SER A 4 -34.59 -31.21 -38.41
N SER A 5 -34.15 -30.90 -37.19
CA SER A 5 -34.56 -29.74 -36.41
C SER A 5 -33.70 -28.55 -36.84
N PHE A 6 -34.35 -27.49 -37.37
CA PHE A 6 -33.68 -26.23 -37.69
C PHE A 6 -33.21 -25.55 -36.39
N LEU A 7 -31.88 -25.52 -36.20
CA LEU A 7 -31.22 -24.64 -35.23
C LEU A 7 -31.28 -23.20 -35.75
N VAL A 8 -32.14 -22.39 -35.15
CA VAL A 8 -32.03 -20.93 -35.23
C VAL A 8 -30.80 -20.53 -34.41
N ARG A 9 -29.67 -20.33 -35.08
CA ARG A 9 -28.52 -19.64 -34.50
C ARG A 9 -28.94 -18.19 -34.25
N VAL A 10 -29.28 -17.88 -33.00
CA VAL A 10 -29.31 -16.50 -32.54
C VAL A 10 -27.86 -16.03 -32.52
N LEU A 11 -27.47 -15.28 -33.55
CA LEU A 11 -26.26 -14.47 -33.52
C LEU A 11 -26.51 -13.36 -32.49
N SER A 12 -26.05 -13.57 -31.26
CA SER A 12 -25.86 -12.48 -30.31
C SER A 12 -24.79 -11.56 -30.90
N VAL A 13 -25.23 -10.52 -31.60
CA VAL A 13 -24.37 -9.40 -31.95
C VAL A 13 -24.05 -8.72 -30.62
N SER A 14 -22.86 -9.00 -30.09
CA SER A 14 -22.30 -8.20 -29.01
C SER A 14 -22.20 -6.77 -29.52
N PHE A 15 -23.08 -5.89 -29.03
CA PHE A 15 -22.89 -4.46 -29.22
C PHE A 15 -21.54 -4.13 -28.58
N ALA A 16 -20.55 -3.80 -29.41
CA ALA A 16 -19.33 -3.20 -28.92
C ALA A 16 -19.75 -1.90 -28.22
N ALA A 17 -19.63 -1.87 -26.90
CA ALA A 17 -19.79 -0.63 -26.15
C ALA A 17 -18.80 0.37 -26.73
N ALA A 18 -19.30 1.52 -27.19
CA ALA A 18 -18.44 2.58 -27.70
C ALA A 18 -17.66 3.14 -26.51
N LEU A 19 -16.39 2.76 -26.37
CA LEU A 19 -15.56 3.20 -25.26
C LEU A 19 -15.36 4.71 -25.34
N THR A 20 -15.62 5.40 -24.23
CA THR A 20 -15.40 6.84 -24.15
C THR A 20 -13.90 7.10 -24.15
N PRO A 21 -13.36 7.88 -25.11
CA PRO A 21 -11.94 8.21 -25.13
C PRO A 21 -11.52 8.91 -23.85
N TYR A 22 -10.29 8.65 -23.42
CA TYR A 22 -9.69 9.30 -22.26
C TYR A 22 -9.78 10.84 -22.32
N SER A 23 -10.27 11.45 -21.24
CA SER A 23 -10.36 12.92 -21.11
C SER A 23 -9.01 13.51 -20.71
N SER A 24 -8.66 14.65 -21.28
CA SER A 24 -7.49 15.44 -20.86
C SER A 24 -7.56 15.86 -19.38
N ASP A 25 -8.76 15.90 -18.79
CA ASP A 25 -8.96 16.27 -17.39
C ASP A 25 -8.29 15.29 -16.42
N CYS A 26 -8.10 14.03 -16.82
CA CYS A 26 -7.47 13.01 -15.99
C CYS A 26 -5.92 13.06 -16.04
N GLY A 27 -5.34 14.00 -16.79
CA GLY A 27 -3.88 14.17 -16.94
C GLY A 27 -3.20 12.94 -17.55
N TYR A 28 -1.88 12.81 -17.52
CA TYR A 28 -1.28 11.48 -17.71
C TYR A 28 -1.48 10.69 -16.41
N ALA A 29 -2.01 9.46 -16.52
CA ALA A 29 -2.13 8.54 -15.40
C ALA A 29 -0.81 8.51 -14.62
N GLN A 30 -0.92 8.55 -13.29
CA GLN A 30 0.14 8.46 -12.27
C GLN A 30 0.38 9.70 -11.41
N ASN A 31 0.06 10.94 -11.84
CA ASN A 31 0.34 12.14 -11.03
C ASN A 31 -0.65 13.28 -11.26
N VAL A 32 -1.91 13.13 -10.81
CA VAL A 32 -2.81 14.29 -10.73
C VAL A 32 -2.33 15.17 -9.58
N MET A 33 -1.49 16.15 -9.91
CA MET A 33 -1.04 17.14 -8.94
C MET A 33 -2.23 18.01 -8.52
N PHE A 34 -2.57 17.97 -7.23
CA PHE A 34 -3.56 18.83 -6.59
C PHE A 34 -3.08 20.29 -6.58
N ASN A 35 -3.19 20.99 -7.70
CA ASN A 35 -2.71 22.36 -7.76
C ASN A 35 -3.80 23.35 -7.30
N ALA A 36 -3.74 23.73 -6.02
CA ALA A 36 -4.62 24.74 -5.43
C ALA A 36 -4.58 26.12 -6.14
N THR A 37 -3.64 26.39 -7.06
CA THR A 37 -3.57 27.68 -7.78
C THR A 37 -4.68 27.91 -8.82
N ARG A 38 -5.48 26.90 -9.20
CA ARG A 38 -6.70 27.15 -10.02
C ARG A 38 -7.82 27.89 -9.27
N LEU A 39 -7.71 28.03 -7.95
CA LEU A 39 -8.69 28.77 -7.14
C LEU A 39 -8.45 30.28 -7.05
N SER A 40 -7.39 30.86 -7.67
CA SER A 40 -7.11 32.30 -7.44
C SER A 40 -6.61 33.16 -8.60
N SER A 41 -6.44 32.67 -9.84
CA SER A 41 -6.04 33.56 -10.94
C SER A 41 -7.02 33.47 -12.13
N ASN A 42 -7.95 34.42 -12.13
CA ASN A 42 -8.91 34.74 -13.19
C ASN A 42 -10.03 33.72 -13.40
N GLY A 43 -11.18 33.99 -12.77
CA GLY A 43 -12.42 33.21 -12.86
C GLY A 43 -13.09 33.23 -14.24
N THR A 44 -12.43 32.67 -15.26
CA THR A 44 -13.00 32.45 -16.59
C THR A 44 -12.49 31.17 -17.26
N ASP A 45 -12.42 30.04 -16.54
CA ASP A 45 -12.47 28.72 -17.17
C ASP A 45 -12.97 27.65 -16.19
N ALA A 46 -14.19 27.87 -15.70
CA ALA A 46 -14.96 26.87 -14.96
C ALA A 46 -15.87 26.11 -15.93
N THR A 47 -15.34 25.09 -16.61
CA THR A 47 -16.14 24.09 -17.33
C THR A 47 -15.86 22.65 -16.92
N ALA A 48 -15.14 22.41 -15.82
CA ALA A 48 -15.06 21.09 -15.18
C ALA A 48 -15.99 21.07 -13.95
N ASN A 49 -17.11 20.34 -14.03
CA ASN A 49 -18.11 20.18 -12.98
C ASN A 49 -17.59 19.33 -11.78
N GLY A 50 -16.63 19.82 -10.98
CA GLY A 50 -16.20 19.16 -9.74
C GLY A 50 -14.98 19.83 -9.10
N THR A 51 -14.71 19.54 -7.82
CA THR A 51 -13.43 19.92 -7.18
C THR A 51 -12.28 19.07 -7.73
N ASP A 52 -11.03 19.46 -7.51
CA ASP A 52 -9.86 18.66 -7.92
C ASP A 52 -9.89 17.24 -7.33
N THR A 53 -10.46 17.06 -6.13
CA THR A 53 -10.66 15.75 -5.50
C THR A 53 -11.73 14.94 -6.23
N ASP A 54 -12.84 15.55 -6.65
CA ASP A 54 -13.89 14.87 -7.42
C ASP A 54 -13.37 14.39 -8.79
N ILE A 55 -12.55 15.22 -9.44
CA ILE A 55 -11.89 14.86 -10.70
C ILE A 55 -10.96 13.68 -10.46
N PHE A 56 -10.13 13.72 -9.43
CA PHE A 56 -9.23 12.63 -9.10
C PHE A 56 -9.98 11.31 -8.86
N VAL A 57 -11.01 11.33 -8.00
CA VAL A 57 -11.82 10.13 -7.71
C VAL A 57 -12.44 9.58 -8.99
N ARG A 58 -13.07 10.44 -9.78
CA ARG A 58 -13.67 10.02 -11.06
C ARG A 58 -12.64 9.36 -11.97
N CYS A 59 -11.46 9.95 -12.12
CA CYS A 59 -10.40 9.41 -12.98
C CYS A 59 -9.85 8.09 -12.43
N ALA A 60 -9.57 8.00 -11.13
CA ALA A 60 -9.08 6.79 -10.48
C ALA A 60 -10.09 5.64 -10.54
N GLU A 61 -11.39 5.93 -10.50
CA GLU A 61 -12.43 4.90 -10.52
C GLU A 61 -12.89 4.49 -11.91
N THR A 62 -12.62 5.30 -12.95
CA THR A 62 -13.15 5.05 -14.30
C THR A 62 -12.09 4.92 -15.39
N THR A 63 -10.80 5.07 -15.11
CA THR A 63 -9.76 4.93 -16.14
C THR A 63 -9.33 3.48 -16.29
N TYR A 64 -9.30 3.01 -17.53
CA TYR A 64 -8.85 1.68 -17.90
C TYR A 64 -7.82 1.74 -19.04
N ALA A 65 -6.79 0.90 -18.96
CA ALA A 65 -5.86 0.65 -20.03
C ALA A 65 -6.24 -0.60 -20.81
N CYS A 66 -6.40 -0.46 -22.12
CA CYS A 66 -6.80 -1.51 -23.05
C CYS A 66 -5.72 -1.78 -24.10
N ASN A 67 -5.81 -2.92 -24.79
CA ASN A 67 -4.84 -3.29 -25.82
C ASN A 67 -4.95 -2.35 -27.04
N ARG A 68 -3.91 -1.52 -27.25
CA ARG A 68 -3.85 -0.54 -28.35
C ARG A 68 -4.13 -1.13 -29.74
N THR A 69 -3.76 -2.39 -29.96
CA THR A 69 -3.92 -3.07 -31.25
C THR A 69 -5.39 -3.29 -31.60
N LEU A 70 -6.26 -3.38 -30.59
CA LEU A 70 -7.70 -3.64 -30.75
C LEU A 70 -8.53 -2.35 -30.81
N HIS A 71 -7.98 -1.21 -30.41
CA HIS A 71 -8.72 0.05 -30.24
C HIS A 71 -8.09 1.24 -30.97
N ASP A 72 -7.75 1.05 -32.25
CA ASP A 72 -7.26 2.12 -33.16
C ASP A 72 -6.07 2.93 -32.60
N GLY A 73 -5.16 2.25 -31.89
CA GLY A 73 -3.94 2.85 -31.32
C GLY A 73 -4.13 3.58 -29.98
N LYS A 74 -5.35 3.67 -29.46
CA LYS A 74 -5.64 4.24 -28.13
C LYS A 74 -5.48 3.18 -27.04
N SER A 75 -4.83 3.52 -25.93
CA SER A 75 -4.72 2.63 -24.77
C SER A 75 -5.61 3.03 -23.61
N LEU A 76 -5.99 4.30 -23.44
CA LEU A 76 -6.70 4.75 -22.25
C LEU A 76 -8.16 5.09 -22.58
N PHE A 77 -9.06 4.66 -21.71
CA PHE A 77 -10.50 4.85 -21.85
C PHE A 77 -11.13 5.16 -20.50
N LEU A 78 -12.22 5.94 -20.56
CA LEU A 78 -13.11 6.13 -19.41
C LEU A 78 -14.24 5.12 -19.51
N ILE A 79 -14.30 4.21 -18.54
CA ILE A 79 -15.30 3.15 -18.45
C ILE A 79 -15.92 3.22 -17.06
N ASN A 80 -17.23 3.44 -17.00
CA ASN A 80 -17.95 3.34 -15.74
C ASN A 80 -18.39 1.88 -15.52
N SER A 81 -17.55 1.10 -14.86
CA SER A 81 -17.76 -0.33 -14.63
C SER A 81 -19.00 -0.67 -13.80
N THR A 82 -19.62 0.33 -13.15
CA THR A 82 -20.91 0.15 -12.46
C THR A 82 -22.10 0.09 -13.42
N ASN A 83 -21.98 0.74 -14.59
CA ASN A 83 -23.04 0.86 -15.59
C ASN A 83 -22.74 0.07 -16.88
N GLU A 84 -21.46 -0.18 -17.15
CA GLU A 84 -20.97 -0.74 -18.41
C GLU A 84 -20.04 -1.93 -18.15
N THR A 85 -20.05 -2.91 -19.05
CA THR A 85 -19.13 -4.05 -18.98
C THR A 85 -17.73 -3.64 -19.42
N VAL A 86 -16.73 -3.85 -18.56
CA VAL A 86 -15.31 -3.65 -18.91
C VAL A 86 -14.89 -4.70 -19.94
N PRO A 87 -14.32 -4.31 -21.10
CA PRO A 87 -13.80 -5.27 -22.08
C PRO A 87 -12.69 -6.15 -21.48
N ALA A 88 -12.58 -7.38 -21.97
CA ALA A 88 -11.65 -8.37 -21.42
C ALA A 88 -10.16 -8.01 -21.62
N ASP A 89 -9.86 -7.13 -22.57
CA ASP A 89 -8.51 -6.65 -22.86
C ASP A 89 -8.17 -5.34 -22.12
N CYS A 90 -9.07 -4.89 -21.23
CA CYS A 90 -8.91 -3.67 -20.46
C CYS A 90 -8.68 -3.99 -18.97
N GLU A 91 -7.69 -3.33 -18.38
CA GLU A 91 -7.38 -3.39 -16.95
C GLU A 91 -7.57 -2.01 -16.32
N LYS A 92 -8.01 -1.95 -15.06
CA LYS A 92 -8.20 -0.68 -14.36
C LYS A 92 -6.84 -0.04 -14.12
N GLU A 93 -6.69 1.23 -14.45
CA GLU A 93 -5.50 2.00 -14.11
C GLU A 93 -5.50 2.32 -12.61
N ILE A 94 -4.36 2.09 -11.96
CA ILE A 94 -4.22 2.27 -10.52
C ILE A 94 -3.42 3.55 -10.25
N TYR A 95 -4.05 4.49 -9.56
CA TYR A 95 -3.49 5.83 -9.34
C TYR A 95 -2.72 5.92 -8.02
N SER A 96 -1.68 6.75 -8.01
CA SER A 96 -0.99 7.19 -6.79
C SER A 96 -1.58 8.50 -6.29
N LEU A 97 -1.82 8.59 -4.99
CA LEU A 97 -2.19 9.84 -4.34
C LEU A 97 -0.94 10.55 -3.82
N GLN A 98 -0.53 11.63 -4.50
CA GLN A 98 0.62 12.45 -4.14
C GLN A 98 0.24 13.93 -4.16
N PRO A 99 -0.39 14.46 -3.11
CA PRO A 99 -0.74 15.87 -3.06
C PRO A 99 0.54 16.73 -3.06
N ALA A 100 0.60 17.70 -3.96
CA ALA A 100 1.69 18.67 -4.06
C ALA A 100 1.06 20.07 -4.10
N TRP A 101 1.58 21.02 -3.32
CA TRP A 101 1.02 22.39 -3.21
C TRP A 101 -0.46 22.42 -2.78
N PHE A 102 -0.75 21.79 -1.64
CA PHE A 102 -2.09 21.73 -1.09
C PHE A 102 -2.11 22.19 0.37
N ASP A 103 -3.05 23.07 0.71
CA ASP A 103 -3.31 23.51 2.08
C ASP A 103 -4.77 23.23 2.42
N GLY A 104 -5.02 22.61 3.57
CA GLY A 104 -6.37 22.33 4.07
C GLY A 104 -6.70 20.84 4.23
N PRO A 105 -7.99 20.50 4.37
CA PRO A 105 -8.45 19.12 4.52
C PRO A 105 -8.60 18.42 3.16
N VAL A 106 -8.31 17.12 3.10
CA VAL A 106 -8.49 16.28 1.91
C VAL A 106 -9.52 15.20 2.23
N ALA A 107 -10.61 15.15 1.46
CA ALA A 107 -11.60 14.08 1.53
C ALA A 107 -11.89 13.53 0.14
N MET A 108 -11.86 12.20 -0.02
CA MET A 108 -12.12 11.53 -1.30
C MET A 108 -13.09 10.37 -1.12
N PRO A 109 -14.39 10.64 -0.91
CA PRO A 109 -15.40 9.60 -0.92
C PRO A 109 -15.49 8.95 -2.31
N GLY A 110 -15.80 7.65 -2.36
CA GLY A 110 -15.87 6.85 -3.58
C GLY A 110 -14.55 6.31 -4.09
N LEU A 111 -13.40 6.74 -3.55
CA LEU A 111 -12.10 6.19 -3.91
C LEU A 111 -11.88 4.84 -3.23
N THR A 112 -11.78 3.77 -3.99
CA THR A 112 -11.77 2.39 -3.48
C THR A 112 -10.40 1.73 -3.51
N GLN A 113 -9.52 2.19 -4.41
CA GLN A 113 -8.23 1.56 -4.65
C GLN A 113 -7.20 2.60 -5.09
N LEU A 114 -5.97 2.44 -4.59
CA LEU A 114 -4.80 3.22 -5.00
C LEU A 114 -3.58 2.30 -5.11
N SER A 115 -2.55 2.76 -5.82
CA SER A 115 -1.25 2.08 -5.87
C SER A 115 -0.41 2.50 -4.67
N SER A 116 -0.50 3.77 -4.28
CA SER A 116 0.22 4.37 -3.16
C SER A 116 -0.47 5.63 -2.63
N ILE A 117 -0.16 5.98 -1.39
CA ILE A 117 -0.35 7.32 -0.84
C ILE A 117 1.03 7.80 -0.41
N SER A 118 1.53 8.89 -0.99
CA SER A 118 2.83 9.46 -0.62
C SER A 118 2.72 10.95 -0.32
N ILE A 119 2.96 11.28 0.94
CA ILE A 119 3.06 12.65 1.45
C ILE A 119 4.43 12.74 2.11
N VAL A 120 5.48 12.92 1.30
CA VAL A 120 6.85 13.00 1.80
C VAL A 120 7.51 14.33 1.41
N PRO A 121 8.42 14.87 2.25
CA PRO A 121 9.11 16.14 2.02
C PRO A 121 10.13 15.99 0.89
N TYR A 122 9.72 16.25 -0.35
CA TYR A 122 10.68 16.43 -1.45
C TYR A 122 11.18 17.87 -1.51
N PHE A 123 12.49 18.05 -1.60
CA PHE A 123 13.20 19.34 -1.64
C PHE A 123 12.76 20.33 -2.76
N HIS A 124 11.86 19.93 -3.66
CA HIS A 124 11.34 20.73 -4.77
C HIS A 124 9.81 20.78 -4.86
N HIS A 125 9.09 20.16 -3.92
CA HIS A 125 7.64 20.23 -3.84
C HIS A 125 7.30 21.19 -2.72
N GLY A 126 6.58 22.26 -3.04
CA GLY A 126 6.33 23.38 -2.12
C GLY A 126 5.47 22.99 -0.91
N HIS A 127 5.07 24.00 -0.14
CA HIS A 127 4.36 23.83 1.12
C HIS A 127 3.14 22.91 0.98
N ARG A 128 2.97 22.00 1.95
CA ARG A 128 1.81 21.13 2.07
C ARG A 128 1.31 21.24 3.50
N ASN A 129 0.17 21.90 3.69
CA ASN A 129 -0.47 22.00 4.99
C ASN A 129 -1.73 21.14 5.02
N ILE A 130 -1.56 19.83 4.84
CA ILE A 130 -2.68 18.91 4.94
C ILE A 130 -3.09 18.85 6.41
N THR A 131 -4.34 19.19 6.70
CA THR A 131 -4.88 19.26 8.07
C THR A 131 -5.72 18.05 8.44
N SER A 132 -6.32 17.39 7.43
CA SER A 132 -6.95 16.09 7.54
C SER A 132 -6.85 15.30 6.23
N LEU A 133 -6.91 13.97 6.32
CA LEU A 133 -6.99 13.07 5.18
C LEU A 133 -8.05 11.99 5.44
N GLU A 134 -9.12 12.02 4.66
CA GLU A 134 -10.30 11.18 4.83
C GLU A 134 -10.60 10.41 3.54
N LEU A 135 -10.37 9.09 3.58
CA LEU A 135 -10.62 8.18 2.46
C LEU A 135 -11.59 7.08 2.93
N PRO A 136 -12.89 7.42 3.11
CA PRO A 136 -13.86 6.56 3.79
C PRO A 136 -14.18 5.27 3.03
N ASP A 137 -13.94 5.25 1.73
CA ASP A 137 -14.23 4.13 0.84
C ASP A 137 -12.99 3.35 0.39
N LEU A 138 -11.79 3.79 0.79
CA LEU A 138 -10.53 3.16 0.36
C LEU A 138 -10.42 1.77 0.98
N VAL A 139 -10.25 0.76 0.12
CA VAL A 139 -10.18 -0.65 0.52
C VAL A 139 -8.76 -1.20 0.37
N ASN A 140 -8.05 -0.87 -0.71
CA ASN A 140 -6.77 -1.50 -1.03
C ASN A 140 -5.71 -0.49 -1.49
N ILE A 141 -4.47 -0.70 -1.03
CA ILE A 141 -3.24 -0.16 -1.60
C ILE A 141 -2.49 -1.32 -2.25
N THR A 142 -2.42 -1.36 -3.58
CA THR A 142 -2.11 -2.63 -4.31
C THR A 142 -0.72 -2.75 -4.90
N GLU A 143 0.11 -1.70 -4.90
CA GLU A 143 1.45 -1.77 -5.52
C GLU A 143 2.56 -1.38 -4.57
N PHE A 144 2.34 -0.33 -3.77
CA PHE A 144 3.35 0.21 -2.87
C PHE A 144 2.76 0.42 -1.46
N ALA A 145 3.04 1.58 -0.88
CA ALA A 145 2.85 1.90 0.53
C ALA A 145 1.87 3.04 0.75
N ILE A 146 1.47 3.19 2.00
CA ILE A 146 1.09 4.48 2.55
C ILE A 146 2.33 5.03 3.25
N ASP A 147 2.91 6.10 2.71
CA ASP A 147 4.05 6.78 3.30
C ASP A 147 3.73 8.26 3.53
N ILE A 148 3.50 8.61 4.79
CA ILE A 148 3.18 9.97 5.22
C ILE A 148 4.28 10.41 6.19
N GLU A 149 5.16 11.29 5.71
CA GLU A 149 6.24 11.94 6.44
C GLU A 149 5.95 13.43 6.64
N ASP A 150 6.51 14.02 7.70
CA ASP A 150 6.37 15.44 8.04
C ASP A 150 4.92 15.96 8.11
N ALA A 151 3.99 15.12 8.55
CA ALA A 151 2.57 15.43 8.65
C ALA A 151 2.18 16.11 9.97
N PHE A 152 2.99 17.05 10.46
CA PHE A 152 2.76 17.73 11.74
C PHE A 152 1.44 18.53 11.79
N SER A 153 0.88 18.91 10.63
CA SER A 153 -0.40 19.61 10.57
C SER A 153 -1.62 18.70 10.55
N ILE A 154 -1.45 17.40 10.30
CA ILE A 154 -2.57 16.46 10.23
C ILE A 154 -3.09 16.22 11.64
N SER A 155 -4.36 16.55 11.84
CA SER A 155 -5.10 16.34 13.08
C SER A 155 -6.13 15.20 12.98
N ASN A 156 -6.46 14.77 11.76
CA ASN A 156 -7.38 13.68 11.50
C ASN A 156 -6.92 12.84 10.30
N PHE A 157 -6.87 11.52 10.47
CA PHE A 157 -6.56 10.54 9.43
C PHE A 157 -7.56 9.39 9.50
N SER A 158 -8.34 9.19 8.44
CA SER A 158 -9.45 8.24 8.45
C SER A 158 -9.48 7.37 7.20
N VAL A 159 -9.30 6.05 7.40
CA VAL A 159 -9.33 5.01 6.35
C VAL A 159 -10.10 3.76 6.83
N PRO A 160 -11.37 3.90 7.25
CA PRO A 160 -12.09 2.87 8.01
C PRO A 160 -12.32 1.56 7.24
N LYS A 161 -12.35 1.60 5.90
CA LYS A 161 -12.54 0.41 5.05
C LYS A 161 -11.24 -0.17 4.53
N LEU A 162 -10.08 0.40 4.86
CA LEU A 162 -8.79 -0.08 4.38
C LEU A 162 -8.55 -1.49 4.91
N ARG A 163 -8.38 -2.44 3.99
CA ARG A 163 -8.20 -3.87 4.30
C ARG A 163 -6.79 -4.34 4.05
N HIS A 164 -6.17 -3.85 2.98
CA HIS A 164 -4.89 -4.37 2.50
C HIS A 164 -3.95 -3.26 2.09
N ILE A 165 -2.69 -3.40 2.52
CA ILE A 165 -1.55 -2.62 2.03
C ILE A 165 -0.49 -3.60 1.54
N GLU A 166 -0.08 -3.48 0.28
CA GLU A 166 0.86 -4.41 -0.36
C GLU A 166 2.23 -4.38 0.31
N THR A 167 2.81 -3.20 0.55
CA THR A 167 4.12 -3.07 1.20
C THR A 167 3.97 -2.59 2.65
N TYR A 168 4.22 -1.33 2.98
CA TYR A 168 4.23 -0.86 4.38
C TYR A 168 3.25 0.27 4.65
N LEU A 169 2.92 0.43 5.94
CA LEU A 169 2.23 1.59 6.48
C LEU A 169 3.22 2.43 7.28
N GLN A 170 3.60 3.60 6.78
CA GLN A 170 4.41 4.56 7.52
C GLN A 170 3.64 5.87 7.74
N LEU A 171 3.49 6.24 9.01
CA LEU A 171 2.83 7.48 9.43
C LEU A 171 3.70 8.22 10.44
N ASN A 172 4.14 9.43 10.10
CA ASN A 172 4.92 10.29 10.96
C ASN A 172 4.20 11.63 11.19
N PHE A 173 3.56 11.73 12.35
CA PHE A 173 2.86 12.92 12.87
C PHE A 173 3.69 13.65 13.93
N THR A 174 5.02 13.46 13.95
CA THR A 174 5.90 14.05 14.96
C THR A 174 5.83 15.58 14.92
N GLY A 175 5.72 16.20 16.10
CA GLY A 175 5.56 17.66 16.23
C GLY A 175 4.13 18.16 16.01
N GLY A 176 3.20 17.28 15.62
CA GLY A 176 1.79 17.61 15.43
C GLY A 176 0.91 17.52 16.69
N PRO A 177 -0.41 17.79 16.55
CA PRO A 177 -1.37 17.67 17.63
C PRO A 177 -1.53 16.22 18.09
N ALA A 178 -2.21 16.03 19.22
CA ALA A 178 -2.62 14.69 19.64
C ALA A 178 -3.59 14.08 18.61
N ILE A 179 -3.36 12.82 18.24
CA ILE A 179 -4.16 12.12 17.23
C ILE A 179 -4.48 10.69 17.70
N ASP A 180 -5.70 10.26 17.41
CA ASP A 180 -6.17 8.89 17.64
C ASP A 180 -6.29 8.19 16.29
N LEU A 181 -5.74 6.99 16.19
CA LEU A 181 -5.67 6.21 14.95
C LEU A 181 -6.42 4.89 15.14
N SER A 182 -7.29 4.56 14.20
CA SER A 182 -8.03 3.30 14.21
C SER A 182 -8.13 2.72 12.81
N PHE A 183 -7.79 1.44 12.69
CA PHE A 183 -7.80 0.69 11.44
C PHE A 183 -8.73 -0.52 11.54
N PRO A 184 -10.06 -0.29 11.63
CA PRO A 184 -11.02 -1.33 12.03
C PRO A 184 -11.16 -2.47 11.01
N SER A 185 -10.81 -2.23 9.75
CA SER A 185 -10.89 -3.21 8.66
C SER A 185 -9.54 -3.75 8.19
N LEU A 186 -8.43 -3.24 8.73
CA LEU A 186 -7.10 -3.57 8.22
C LEU A 186 -6.74 -5.00 8.59
N LEU A 187 -6.63 -5.84 7.56
CA LEU A 187 -6.42 -7.27 7.69
C LEU A 187 -4.95 -7.64 7.53
N ASN A 188 -4.27 -7.03 6.55
CA ASN A 188 -2.89 -7.39 6.23
C ASN A 188 -2.06 -6.23 5.65
N VAL A 189 -0.81 -6.17 6.10
CA VAL A 189 0.25 -5.26 5.63
C VAL A 189 1.47 -6.10 5.26
N GLY A 190 2.11 -5.82 4.12
CA GLY A 190 3.23 -6.61 3.61
C GLY A 190 4.49 -6.55 4.47
N ASP A 191 5.09 -5.37 4.59
CA ASP A 191 6.45 -5.08 5.08
C ASP A 191 6.48 -4.27 6.41
N GLY A 192 5.33 -4.22 7.06
CA GLY A 192 5.20 -3.72 8.43
C GLY A 192 4.55 -2.34 8.57
N ILE A 193 4.42 -1.94 9.83
CA ILE A 193 3.69 -0.76 10.28
C ILE A 193 4.63 0.08 11.15
N TYR A 194 4.79 1.34 10.79
CA TYR A 194 5.67 2.30 11.44
C TYR A 194 4.88 3.57 11.74
N ILE A 195 4.67 3.86 13.02
CA ILE A 195 3.85 5.00 13.45
C ILE A 195 4.63 5.83 14.46
N SER A 196 4.77 7.13 14.19
CA SER A 196 5.34 8.08 15.14
C SER A 196 4.50 9.34 15.26
N GLY A 197 4.49 9.96 16.44
CA GLY A 197 3.74 11.21 16.66
C GLY A 197 3.22 11.37 18.09
N ASN A 198 2.28 12.29 18.31
CA ASN A 198 1.57 12.41 19.58
C ASN A 198 0.32 11.52 19.56
N ILE A 199 0.51 10.20 19.71
CA ILE A 199 -0.56 9.22 19.54
C ILE A 199 -1.28 9.00 20.89
N GLY A 200 -2.58 9.30 20.93
CA GLY A 200 -3.44 9.09 22.10
C GLY A 200 -3.98 7.66 22.19
N ALA A 201 -4.50 7.16 21.07
CA ALA A 201 -4.99 5.79 20.90
C ALA A 201 -4.56 5.21 19.54
N LEU A 202 -4.36 3.89 19.52
CA LEU A 202 -4.03 3.13 18.32
C LEU A 202 -4.66 1.73 18.40
N ASP A 203 -5.39 1.32 17.36
CA ASP A 203 -6.05 0.00 17.33
C ASP A 203 -6.05 -0.66 15.94
N PHE A 204 -5.90 -1.99 15.95
CA PHE A 204 -5.84 -2.91 14.82
C PHE A 204 -6.65 -4.19 15.10
N PRO A 205 -7.98 -4.09 15.25
CA PRO A 205 -8.78 -5.15 15.88
C PRO A 205 -8.82 -6.47 15.09
N ILE A 206 -8.61 -6.43 13.77
CA ILE A 206 -8.66 -7.61 12.90
C ILE A 206 -7.36 -7.84 12.11
N LEU A 207 -6.28 -7.15 12.47
CA LEU A 207 -5.00 -7.32 11.80
C LEU A 207 -4.48 -8.73 12.04
N ASN A 208 -4.37 -9.49 10.95
CA ASN A 208 -3.98 -10.89 10.95
C ASN A 208 -2.48 -11.04 10.61
N GLN A 209 -1.98 -10.20 9.70
CA GLN A 209 -0.63 -10.31 9.19
C GLN A 209 0.02 -8.94 9.00
N SER A 210 1.24 -8.82 9.52
CA SER A 210 2.17 -7.73 9.20
C SER A 210 3.53 -8.39 9.09
N ASN A 211 4.03 -8.65 7.87
CA ASN A 211 5.36 -9.27 7.78
C ASN A 211 6.43 -8.19 7.90
N PHE A 212 7.59 -8.61 8.37
CA PHE A 212 8.82 -7.90 8.09
C PHE A 212 9.57 -8.61 6.97
N GLN A 213 9.58 -8.05 5.76
CA GLN A 213 10.56 -8.45 4.76
C GLN A 213 11.77 -7.53 4.92
N THR A 214 12.97 -8.10 5.13
CA THR A 214 14.23 -7.35 4.98
C THR A 214 14.33 -6.86 3.54
N VAL A 215 13.78 -5.70 3.24
CA VAL A 215 13.94 -5.05 1.93
C VAL A 215 15.34 -4.41 1.92
N TYR A 216 16.20 -4.95 1.07
CA TYR A 216 17.48 -4.44 0.56
C TYR A 216 18.21 -3.34 1.38
N GLU A 217 19.44 -3.67 1.82
CA GLU A 217 20.47 -2.72 2.28
C GLU A 217 20.58 -1.52 1.32
N GLY A 218 20.08 -0.34 1.72
CA GLY A 218 20.23 0.87 0.90
C GLY A 218 19.38 2.07 1.30
N ILE A 219 18.27 1.87 2.01
CA ILE A 219 17.42 2.97 2.52
C ILE A 219 17.18 2.68 4.01
N GLY A 220 17.64 3.56 4.89
CA GLY A 220 17.81 3.28 6.32
C GLY A 220 16.51 3.00 7.09
N ARG A 221 16.05 1.75 7.08
CA ARG A 221 14.99 1.26 7.97
C ARG A 221 15.43 -0.08 8.58
N ILE A 222 15.98 -0.05 9.79
CA ILE A 222 16.41 -1.23 10.55
C ILE A 222 15.56 -1.32 11.82
N SER A 223 14.28 -1.57 11.64
CA SER A 223 13.42 -2.02 12.73
C SER A 223 13.30 -3.53 12.58
N ASN A 224 13.76 -4.30 13.57
CA ASN A 224 13.56 -5.76 13.59
C ASN A 224 12.11 -6.15 13.97
N TYR A 225 11.19 -5.20 13.91
CA TYR A 225 9.81 -5.33 14.33
C TYR A 225 8.91 -5.05 13.13
N SER A 226 7.94 -5.93 12.90
CA SER A 226 6.90 -5.74 11.91
C SER A 226 5.97 -4.58 12.28
N ILE A 227 5.87 -4.23 13.55
CA ILE A 227 5.06 -3.13 14.07
C ILE A 227 5.93 -2.33 15.03
N HIS A 228 6.18 -1.07 14.67
CA HIS A 228 6.96 -0.14 15.46
C HIS A 228 6.15 1.14 15.70
N VAL A 229 5.97 1.50 16.96
CA VAL A 229 5.21 2.67 17.41
C VAL A 229 6.06 3.51 18.35
N ASP A 230 6.29 4.77 18.00
CA ASP A 230 6.96 5.76 18.84
C ASP A 230 6.02 6.95 19.12
N SER A 231 5.34 6.90 20.26
CA SER A 231 4.40 7.93 20.68
C SER A 231 5.05 8.90 21.68
N SER A 232 4.97 10.18 21.40
CA SER A 232 5.17 11.25 22.39
C SER A 232 3.93 11.52 23.26
N GLY A 233 2.83 10.83 23.00
CA GLY A 233 1.57 10.89 23.74
C GLY A 233 1.46 9.85 24.84
N ASP A 234 0.23 9.67 25.32
CA ASP A 234 -0.12 8.82 26.47
C ASP A 234 -0.72 7.45 26.07
N LEU A 235 -0.32 6.93 24.90
CA LEU A 235 -0.70 5.60 24.41
C LEU A 235 -0.37 4.51 25.44
N ASP A 236 -1.33 3.64 25.75
CA ASP A 236 -1.05 2.47 26.59
C ASP A 236 -0.39 1.36 25.76
N CYS A 237 0.95 1.39 25.69
CA CYS A 237 1.72 0.40 24.95
C CYS A 237 1.51 -1.04 25.43
N SER A 238 1.14 -1.26 26.70
CA SER A 238 0.91 -2.62 27.23
C SER A 238 -0.42 -3.18 26.74
N ALA A 239 -1.48 -2.36 26.80
CA ALA A 239 -2.78 -2.72 26.25
C ALA A 239 -2.71 -2.90 24.73
N PHE A 240 -2.06 -1.98 24.02
CA PHE A 240 -1.86 -2.06 22.57
C PHE A 240 -1.16 -3.36 22.17
N ALA A 241 0.00 -3.66 22.77
CA ALA A 241 0.76 -4.86 22.44
C ALA A 241 -0.03 -6.15 22.73
N ALA A 242 -0.81 -6.19 23.81
CA ALA A 242 -1.65 -7.34 24.13
C ALA A 242 -2.74 -7.59 23.07
N THR A 243 -3.35 -6.53 22.53
CA THR A 243 -4.34 -6.64 21.45
C THR A 243 -3.72 -7.19 20.17
N VAL A 244 -2.58 -6.63 19.76
CA VAL A 244 -1.89 -7.02 18.52
C VAL A 244 -1.38 -8.46 18.57
N VAL A 245 -0.81 -8.91 19.68
CA VAL A 245 -0.33 -10.30 19.84
C VAL A 245 -1.46 -11.31 19.72
N ASN A 246 -2.67 -10.98 20.18
CA ASN A 246 -3.82 -11.87 20.07
C ASN A 246 -4.39 -11.92 18.64
N SER A 247 -4.26 -10.84 17.86
CA SER A 247 -4.84 -10.74 16.51
C SER A 247 -3.88 -11.22 15.41
N THR A 248 -2.57 -11.01 15.58
CA THR A 248 -1.55 -11.28 14.56
C THR A 248 -0.91 -12.66 14.69
N SER A 249 -0.56 -13.29 13.56
CA SER A 249 0.28 -14.49 13.55
C SER A 249 1.73 -14.16 13.95
N TYR A 250 1.96 -14.02 15.26
CA TYR A 250 3.21 -13.62 15.94
C TYR A 250 4.45 -14.53 15.70
N LYS A 251 4.39 -15.50 14.78
CA LYS A 251 5.45 -16.50 14.58
C LYS A 251 6.74 -15.93 13.98
N THR A 252 6.68 -14.76 13.36
CA THR A 252 7.81 -14.14 12.63
C THR A 252 8.05 -12.67 12.99
N ASP A 253 7.13 -12.07 13.74
CA ASP A 253 6.90 -10.64 13.68
C ASP A 253 6.86 -10.04 15.09
N GLY A 254 7.85 -9.20 15.42
CA GLY A 254 7.91 -8.52 16.71
C GLY A 254 7.10 -7.23 16.73
N VAL A 255 6.72 -6.78 17.93
CA VAL A 255 6.05 -5.51 18.21
C VAL A 255 6.94 -4.68 19.13
N SER A 256 7.17 -3.42 18.77
CA SER A 256 7.83 -2.43 19.62
C SER A 256 6.96 -1.20 19.75
N CYS A 257 6.60 -0.83 20.98
CA CYS A 257 5.81 0.36 21.27
C CYS A 257 6.50 1.14 22.39
N THR A 258 6.69 2.44 22.17
CA THR A 258 7.19 3.37 23.19
C THR A 258 6.23 4.55 23.32
N SER A 259 5.98 4.97 24.56
CA SER A 259 5.09 6.08 24.91
C SER A 259 5.55 6.77 26.20
N LYS A 260 4.93 7.89 26.57
CA LYS A 260 5.12 8.49 27.91
C LYS A 260 4.66 7.58 29.05
N LYS A 261 3.67 6.71 28.81
CA LYS A 261 3.16 5.77 29.82
C LYS A 261 4.05 4.54 30.01
N GLY A 262 4.96 4.27 29.07
CA GLY A 262 5.88 3.14 29.14
C GLY A 262 6.26 2.61 27.77
N SER A 263 7.14 1.62 27.77
CA SER A 263 7.62 0.94 26.57
C SER A 263 7.42 -0.56 26.69
N VAL A 264 7.06 -1.20 25.58
CA VAL A 264 6.88 -2.65 25.47
C VAL A 264 7.61 -3.11 24.22
N THR A 265 8.33 -4.21 24.34
CA THR A 265 9.00 -4.87 23.22
C THR A 265 8.74 -6.36 23.31
N LEU A 266 8.15 -6.90 22.25
CA LEU A 266 7.80 -8.30 22.10
C LEU A 266 8.53 -8.81 20.86
N LYS A 267 9.49 -9.72 21.06
CA LYS A 267 10.22 -10.36 19.96
C LYS A 267 9.60 -11.71 19.65
N ALA A 268 9.48 -12.04 18.36
CA ALA A 268 9.09 -13.37 17.93
C ALA A 268 10.00 -14.42 18.60
N PRO A 269 9.46 -15.59 19.00
CA PRO A 269 10.27 -16.66 19.56
C PRO A 269 11.33 -17.05 18.53
N GLU A 270 12.61 -17.03 18.92
CA GLU A 270 13.67 -17.51 18.05
C GLU A 270 13.39 -18.98 17.71
N PRO A 271 13.42 -19.40 16.44
CA PRO A 271 13.24 -20.80 16.09
C PRO A 271 14.28 -21.62 16.86
N PRO A 272 13.91 -22.77 17.43
CA PRO A 272 14.87 -23.61 18.14
C PRO A 272 16.02 -23.91 17.18
N LEU A 273 17.24 -23.54 17.59
CA LEU A 273 18.47 -23.91 16.90
C LEU A 273 18.36 -25.40 16.56
N PRO A 274 18.58 -25.81 15.29
CA PRO A 274 18.58 -27.22 14.96
C PRO A 274 19.58 -27.88 15.91
N GLU A 275 19.11 -28.88 16.68
CA GLU A 275 19.99 -29.72 17.46
C GLU A 275 20.99 -30.31 16.47
N VAL A 276 22.19 -29.73 16.44
CA VAL A 276 23.32 -30.36 15.78
C VAL A 276 23.65 -31.53 16.69
N THR A 277 22.95 -32.65 16.51
CA THR A 277 23.43 -33.97 16.89
C THR A 277 24.68 -34.18 16.05
N SER A 278 25.77 -33.57 16.48
CA SER A 278 27.13 -33.93 16.15
C SER A 278 27.36 -35.28 16.81
N ALA A 279 26.75 -36.31 16.22
CA ALA A 279 27.31 -37.64 16.28
C ALA A 279 28.71 -37.50 15.69
N ALA A 280 29.68 -37.39 16.60
CA ALA A 280 31.09 -37.49 16.29
C ALA A 280 31.28 -38.73 15.42
N PHE A 281 31.52 -38.52 14.12
CA PHE A 281 32.17 -39.52 13.30
C PHE A 281 33.57 -39.72 13.90
N ARG A 282 33.68 -40.67 14.84
CA ARG A 282 34.96 -41.31 15.14
C ARG A 282 35.40 -42.03 13.88
N ILE A 283 36.13 -41.33 13.02
CA ILE A 283 36.99 -41.99 12.05
C ILE A 283 38.15 -42.56 12.85
N GLN A 284 37.99 -43.83 13.18
CA GLN A 284 39.04 -44.70 13.68
C GLN A 284 40.19 -44.69 12.65
N GLY A 285 41.42 -44.55 13.16
CA GLY A 285 42.62 -44.14 12.42
C GLY A 285 42.84 -44.72 11.02
N GLY A 286 43.32 -43.85 10.13
CA GLY A 286 44.04 -44.22 8.92
C GLY A 286 43.54 -43.50 7.67
N GLY A 287 44.30 -42.52 7.16
CA GLY A 287 44.03 -42.02 5.80
C GLY A 287 44.47 -40.60 5.44
N VAL A 288 45.69 -40.18 5.79
CA VAL A 288 46.34 -38.95 5.26
C VAL A 288 46.50 -38.98 3.72
N LEU A 289 46.09 -40.07 3.04
CA LEU A 289 46.22 -40.24 1.60
C LEU A 289 45.00 -39.76 0.78
N ALA A 290 43.85 -39.45 1.40
CA ALA A 290 42.67 -38.99 0.66
C ALA A 290 42.74 -37.50 0.25
N LEU A 291 43.54 -36.68 0.95
CA LEU A 291 43.65 -35.24 0.68
C LEU A 291 44.50 -34.93 -0.56
N MET A 292 45.42 -35.83 -0.95
CA MET A 292 46.30 -35.62 -2.11
C MET A 292 45.64 -35.97 -3.44
N ALA A 293 44.57 -36.78 -3.44
CA ALA A 293 43.82 -37.13 -4.65
C ALA A 293 42.90 -35.99 -5.14
N LEU A 294 42.36 -35.18 -4.22
CA LEU A 294 41.50 -34.03 -4.54
C LEU A 294 42.31 -32.82 -5.05
N LEU A 295 43.55 -32.63 -4.58
CA LEU A 295 44.44 -31.57 -5.07
C LEU A 295 45.00 -31.84 -6.47
N ALA A 296 45.12 -33.12 -6.88
CA ALA A 296 45.56 -33.47 -8.23
C ALA A 296 44.46 -33.28 -9.31
N CYS A 297 43.17 -33.35 -8.95
CA CYS A 297 42.07 -33.10 -9.88
C CYS A 297 41.83 -31.61 -10.16
N MET A 298 42.32 -30.70 -9.31
CA MET A 298 42.12 -29.25 -9.47
C MET A 298 43.22 -28.57 -10.31
N MET A 299 44.27 -29.30 -10.71
CA MET A 299 45.40 -28.77 -11.50
C MET A 299 45.42 -29.25 -12.96
N ALA A 300 44.37 -29.94 -13.42
CA ALA A 300 44.28 -30.48 -14.78
C ALA A 300 43.00 -30.07 -15.54
N LEU A 301 42.35 -28.97 -15.14
CA LEU A 301 41.24 -28.33 -15.85
C LEU A 301 41.56 -26.86 -16.13
#